data_AF-A0A846C909-F1
#
_entry.id   AF-A0A846C909-F1
#
_cell.length_a   1.000
_cell.length_b   1.000
_cell.length_c   1.000
_cell.angle_alpha   90.00
_cell.angle_beta   90.00
_cell.angle_gamma   90.00
#
_symmetry.space_group_name_H-M   'P 1'
#
loop_
_entity.id
_entity.type
_entity.pdbx_description
1 polymer ?
#
loop_
_entity_poly.entity_id
_entity_poly.type
_entity_poly.pdbx_seq_one_letter_code
_entity_poly.pdbx_strand_id
1 'polypeptide(L)'
;MSTEVGSKDPEKVIPPYIWIKNIKAELAAGAWKVIAEARENGTAGIYRSNGEVRFGLVEEILTQIDFNDLIFETPQKAQQVWSIKKFGHLVNLGNIAVDDVISLETLRLGLRSDTLETFHKSSQNKSMFNLIEN
;
A
#
# COMPACT_ATOMS: atom_id res chain seq x y z
N MET A 1 -0.52 -10.32 18.49
CA MET A 1 0.88 -9.95 18.18
C MET A 1 0.97 -9.77 16.67
N SER A 2 1.62 -8.72 16.18
CA SER A 2 1.95 -8.56 14.76
C SER A 2 3.42 -8.87 14.55
N THR A 3 3.74 -9.52 13.44
CA THR A 3 5.11 -9.91 13.07
C THR A 3 5.45 -9.31 11.70
N GLU A 4 6.73 -9.19 11.41
CA GLU A 4 7.23 -8.48 10.24
C GLU A 4 7.95 -9.44 9.30
N VAL A 5 7.63 -9.33 8.00
CA VAL A 5 8.33 -10.07 6.94
C VAL A 5 9.09 -9.08 6.09
N GLY A 6 10.38 -9.38 5.88
CA GLY A 6 11.30 -8.55 5.11
C GLY A 6 12.75 -8.94 5.35
N SER A 7 13.67 -8.04 5.00
CA SER A 7 15.12 -8.26 5.15
C SER A 7 15.75 -7.07 5.84
N LYS A 8 16.51 -7.34 6.90
CA LYS A 8 17.39 -6.35 7.57
C LYS A 8 18.66 -6.01 6.79
N ASP A 9 18.97 -6.75 5.72
CA ASP A 9 20.07 -6.46 4.79
C ASP A 9 19.55 -5.74 3.52
N PRO A 10 19.99 -4.48 3.25
CA PRO A 10 19.48 -3.65 2.17
C PRO A 10 19.81 -4.18 0.77
N GLU A 11 20.87 -4.99 0.65
CA GLU A 11 21.26 -5.57 -0.63
C GLU A 11 20.53 -6.90 -0.90
N LYS A 12 19.90 -7.47 0.13
CA LYS A 12 19.23 -8.75 0.03
C LYS A 12 17.82 -8.61 -0.53
N VAL A 13 17.72 -8.80 -1.83
CA VAL A 13 16.44 -8.89 -2.55
C VAL A 13 15.79 -10.24 -2.26
N ILE A 14 14.77 -10.26 -1.39
CA ILE A 14 13.96 -11.46 -1.16
C ILE A 14 12.99 -11.66 -2.34
N PRO A 15 12.97 -12.85 -2.97
CA PRO A 15 12.03 -13.17 -4.04
C PRO A 15 10.59 -13.36 -3.49
N PRO A 16 9.55 -13.12 -4.32
CA PRO A 16 8.15 -13.15 -3.86
C PRO A 16 7.70 -14.43 -3.17
N TYR A 17 8.13 -15.60 -3.65
CA TYR A 17 7.71 -16.87 -3.04
C TYR A 17 8.17 -17.04 -1.59
N ILE A 18 9.31 -16.43 -1.21
CA ILE A 18 9.80 -16.43 0.18
C ILE A 18 8.95 -15.48 1.03
N TRP A 19 8.58 -14.31 0.50
CA TRP A 19 7.64 -13.40 1.16
C TRP A 19 6.32 -14.10 1.48
N ILE A 20 5.72 -14.73 0.47
CA ILE A 20 4.45 -15.45 0.61
C ILE A 20 4.58 -16.56 1.65
N LYS A 21 5.66 -17.35 1.58
CA LYS A 21 5.93 -18.42 2.54
C LYS A 21 5.99 -17.89 3.97
N ASN A 22 6.75 -16.81 4.18
CA ASN A 22 6.94 -16.23 5.51
C ASN A 22 5.64 -15.62 6.04
N ILE A 23 4.93 -14.83 5.23
CA ILE A 23 3.63 -14.25 5.64
C ILE A 23 2.65 -15.36 6.04
N LYS A 24 2.54 -16.42 5.24
CA LYS A 24 1.67 -17.55 5.55
C LYS A 24 2.09 -18.27 6.85
N ALA A 25 3.39 -18.41 7.09
CA ALA A 25 3.89 -19.02 8.32
C ALA A 25 3.54 -18.17 9.55
N GLU A 26 3.69 -16.85 9.45
CA GLU A 26 3.33 -15.92 10.53
C GLU A 26 1.83 -15.92 10.84
N LEU A 27 0.98 -15.87 9.80
CA LEU A 27 -0.47 -15.96 9.96
C LEU A 27 -0.88 -17.32 10.56
N ALA A 28 -0.26 -18.43 10.11
CA ALA A 28 -0.50 -19.76 10.66
C ALA A 28 -0.03 -19.90 12.12
N ALA A 29 0.98 -19.14 12.53
CA ALA A 29 1.43 -19.05 13.92
C ALA A 29 0.50 -18.19 14.82
N GLY A 30 -0.56 -17.61 14.25
CA GLY A 30 -1.57 -16.83 14.98
C GLY A 30 -1.32 -15.32 14.99
N ALA A 31 -0.46 -14.80 14.10
CA ALA A 31 -0.35 -13.36 13.90
C ALA A 31 -1.70 -12.80 13.43
N TRP A 32 -2.13 -11.67 14.02
CA TRP A 32 -3.38 -11.03 13.61
C TRP A 32 -3.26 -10.33 12.25
N LYS A 33 -2.10 -9.71 12.01
CA LYS A 33 -1.66 -9.14 10.74
C LYS A 33 -0.16 -9.25 10.62
N VAL A 34 0.33 -9.26 9.39
CA VAL A 34 1.75 -9.29 9.06
C VAL A 34 2.16 -7.95 8.46
N ILE A 35 3.25 -7.39 8.97
CA ILE A 35 3.83 -6.15 8.47
C ILE A 35 4.67 -6.45 7.23
N ALA A 36 4.35 -5.77 6.13
CA ALA A 36 5.16 -5.76 4.93
C ALA A 36 6.21 -4.65 5.04
N GLU A 37 7.45 -5.03 5.37
CA GLU A 37 8.56 -4.14 5.71
C GLU A 37 8.97 -3.20 4.55
N ALA A 38 9.28 -1.97 4.92
CA ALA A 38 9.81 -0.89 4.10
C ALA A 38 11.05 -0.21 4.68
N ARG A 39 11.34 -0.48 5.96
CA ARG A 39 12.29 0.26 6.82
C ARG A 39 11.89 1.71 7.05
N GLU A 40 12.64 2.37 7.93
CA GLU A 40 12.41 3.74 8.39
C GLU A 40 12.23 4.75 7.24
N ASN A 41 13.05 4.66 6.18
CA ASN A 41 13.00 5.59 5.04
C ASN A 41 12.18 5.10 3.85
N GLY A 42 11.64 3.88 3.88
CA GLY A 42 10.84 3.34 2.78
C GLY A 42 11.63 3.04 1.51
N THR A 43 12.89 2.60 1.64
CA THR A 43 13.81 2.38 0.50
C THR A 43 14.27 0.92 0.36
N ALA A 44 13.58 0.00 1.05
CA ALA A 44 13.88 -1.43 1.02
C ALA A 44 12.58 -2.27 1.07
N GLY A 45 12.73 -3.59 1.08
CA GLY A 45 11.61 -4.51 1.25
C GLY A 45 10.63 -4.46 0.08
N ILE A 46 9.41 -3.99 0.33
CA ILE A 46 8.38 -3.78 -0.71
C ILE A 46 8.66 -2.56 -1.62
N TYR A 47 9.67 -1.75 -1.30
CA TYR A 47 10.13 -0.64 -2.12
C TYR A 47 11.53 -0.88 -2.70
N ARG A 48 11.85 -0.13 -3.75
CA ARG A 48 13.19 0.02 -4.32
C ARG A 48 13.98 1.06 -3.54
N SER A 49 15.28 1.14 -3.78
CA SER A 49 16.18 2.13 -3.16
C SER A 49 15.78 3.59 -3.42
N ASN A 50 15.03 3.86 -4.48
CA ASN A 50 14.47 5.18 -4.80
C ASN A 50 13.08 5.44 -4.19
N GLY A 51 12.55 4.53 -3.38
CA GLY A 51 11.23 4.64 -2.74
C GLY A 51 10.05 4.18 -3.59
N GLU A 52 10.28 3.78 -4.85
CA GLU A 52 9.23 3.23 -5.70
C GLU A 52 8.76 1.87 -5.23
N VAL A 53 7.46 1.61 -5.35
CA VAL A 53 6.87 0.31 -5.05
C VAL A 53 7.40 -0.76 -6.00
N ARG A 54 7.80 -1.90 -5.45
CA ARG A 54 8.10 -3.11 -6.23
C ARG A 54 6.78 -3.76 -6.65
N PHE A 55 6.09 -3.14 -7.61
CA PHE A 55 4.74 -3.54 -8.04
C PHE A 55 4.59 -5.05 -8.27
N GLY A 56 5.50 -5.66 -9.05
CA GLY A 56 5.45 -7.11 -9.30
C GLY A 56 5.61 -7.99 -8.06
N LEU A 57 6.34 -7.53 -7.03
CA LEU A 57 6.41 -8.24 -5.75
C LEU A 57 5.07 -8.14 -5.01
N VAL A 58 4.51 -6.94 -4.93
CA VAL A 58 3.25 -6.71 -4.20
C VAL A 58 2.10 -7.46 -4.88
N GLU A 59 1.97 -7.40 -6.20
CA GLU A 59 0.94 -8.16 -6.92
C GLU A 59 1.09 -9.67 -6.68
N GLU A 60 2.31 -10.21 -6.73
CA GLU A 60 2.54 -11.63 -6.50
C GLU A 60 2.13 -12.04 -5.08
N ILE A 61 2.42 -11.23 -4.05
CA ILE A 61 1.93 -11.46 -2.68
C ILE A 61 0.40 -11.52 -2.64
N LEU A 62 -0.26 -10.56 -3.29
CA LEU A 62 -1.72 -10.43 -3.30
C LEU A 62 -2.44 -11.56 -4.07
N THR A 63 -1.73 -12.35 -4.88
CA THR A 63 -2.31 -13.54 -5.50
C THR A 63 -2.65 -14.63 -4.47
N GLN A 64 -2.05 -14.59 -3.28
CA GLN A 64 -2.17 -15.65 -2.27
C GLN A 64 -2.55 -15.16 -0.88
N ILE A 65 -2.53 -13.86 -0.62
CA ILE A 65 -2.73 -13.25 0.70
C ILE A 65 -3.66 -12.05 0.56
N ASP A 66 -4.69 -11.97 1.40
CA ASP A 66 -5.58 -10.81 1.45
C ASP A 66 -4.84 -9.59 2.03
N PHE A 67 -4.95 -8.44 1.39
CA PHE A 67 -4.34 -7.20 1.87
C PHE A 67 -4.88 -6.78 3.25
N ASN A 68 -6.08 -7.24 3.63
CA ASN A 68 -6.66 -7.00 4.96
C ASN A 68 -5.86 -7.70 6.08
N ASP A 69 -5.10 -8.75 5.77
CA ASP A 69 -4.20 -9.44 6.71
C ASP A 69 -2.82 -8.79 6.79
N LEU A 70 -2.58 -7.73 6.00
CA LEU A 70 -1.31 -7.05 5.91
C LEU A 70 -1.38 -5.65 6.53
N ILE A 71 -0.23 -5.17 6.99
CA ILE A 71 0.04 -3.75 7.28
C ILE A 71 1.21 -3.33 6.40
N PHE A 72 1.00 -2.36 5.51
CA PHE A 72 2.06 -1.87 4.63
C PHE A 72 2.79 -0.71 5.30
N GLU A 73 4.10 -0.83 5.50
CA GLU A 73 4.88 0.32 5.93
C GLU A 73 4.93 1.38 4.81
N THR A 74 4.63 2.63 5.15
CA THR A 74 4.54 3.74 4.18
C THR A 74 5.07 5.06 4.77
N PRO A 75 6.36 5.13 5.12
CA PRO A 75 6.94 6.34 5.72
C PRO A 75 6.89 7.57 4.81
N GLN A 76 6.76 7.40 3.49
CA GLN A 76 6.68 8.52 2.56
C GLN A 76 5.24 8.75 2.04
N LYS A 77 4.85 10.02 1.87
CA LYS A 77 3.54 10.42 1.30
C LYS A 77 3.20 9.67 0.00
N ALA A 78 4.17 9.53 -0.92
CA ALA A 78 3.95 8.85 -2.20
C ALA A 78 3.51 7.39 -2.02
N GLN A 79 4.03 6.72 -1.00
CA GLN A 79 3.72 5.32 -0.67
C GLN A 79 2.34 5.20 -0.03
N GLN A 80 1.97 6.15 0.84
CA GLN A 80 0.62 6.27 1.41
C GLN A 80 -0.43 6.48 0.31
N VAL A 81 -0.18 7.44 -0.60
CA VAL A 81 -1.05 7.75 -1.74
C VAL A 81 -1.19 6.54 -2.65
N TRP A 82 -0.10 5.86 -2.99
CA TRP A 82 -0.13 4.67 -3.83
C TRP A 82 -0.99 3.57 -3.20
N SER A 83 -0.78 3.29 -1.90
CA SER A 83 -1.52 2.26 -1.18
C SER A 83 -3.01 2.58 -1.11
N ILE A 84 -3.38 3.83 -0.78
CA ILE A 84 -4.79 4.26 -0.74
C ILE A 84 -5.45 4.14 -2.12
N LYS A 85 -4.74 4.49 -3.20
CA LYS A 85 -5.28 4.35 -4.56
C LYS A 85 -5.44 2.89 -4.99
N LYS A 86 -4.52 2.02 -4.60
CA LYS A 86 -4.53 0.60 -4.98
C LYS A 86 -5.56 -0.20 -4.19
N PHE A 87 -5.67 0.04 -2.89
CA PHE A 87 -6.43 -0.79 -1.96
C PHE A 87 -7.68 -0.11 -1.38
N GLY A 88 -7.82 1.20 -1.59
CA GLY A 88 -8.89 2.01 -0.99
C GLY A 88 -8.52 2.59 0.37
N HIS A 89 -9.43 3.40 0.92
CA HIS A 89 -9.19 4.17 2.14
C HIS A 89 -9.10 3.33 3.43
N LEU A 90 -9.41 2.03 3.39
CA LEU A 90 -9.36 1.12 4.54
C LEU A 90 -8.05 0.33 4.64
N VAL A 91 -7.10 0.53 3.72
CA VAL A 91 -5.80 -0.16 3.78
C VAL A 91 -5.08 0.10 5.10
N ASN A 92 -4.53 -0.96 5.71
CA ASN A 92 -3.76 -0.84 6.94
C ASN A 92 -2.36 -0.33 6.60
N LEU A 93 -1.99 0.83 7.15
CA LEU A 93 -0.69 1.46 6.92
C LEU A 93 0.07 1.58 8.24
N GLY A 94 1.37 1.27 8.19
CA GLY A 94 2.31 1.37 9.29
C GLY A 94 3.45 2.34 9.00
N ASN A 95 4.29 2.58 9.99
CA ASN A 95 5.44 3.48 9.92
C ASN A 95 5.06 4.88 9.40
N ILE A 96 3.95 5.42 9.91
CA ILE A 96 3.49 6.78 9.59
C ILE A 96 4.16 7.76 10.55
N ALA A 97 4.81 8.79 10.02
CA ALA A 97 5.36 9.86 10.84
C ALA A 97 4.24 10.53 11.65
N VAL A 98 4.52 10.88 12.91
CA VAL A 98 3.52 11.47 13.82
C VAL A 98 2.88 12.72 13.21
N ASP A 99 3.69 13.58 12.59
CA ASP A 99 3.25 14.82 11.94
C ASP A 99 2.40 14.56 10.68
N ASP A 100 2.45 13.34 10.13
CA ASP A 100 1.68 12.94 8.95
C ASP A 100 0.33 12.30 9.28
N VAL A 101 -0.05 12.11 10.56
CA VAL A 101 -1.31 11.42 10.89
C VAL A 101 -2.54 12.16 10.34
N ILE A 102 -2.63 13.48 10.48
CA ILE A 102 -3.73 14.28 9.92
C ILE A 102 -3.64 14.31 8.38
N SER A 103 -2.42 14.46 7.86
CA SER A 103 -2.12 14.43 6.42
C SER A 103 -2.62 13.12 5.79
N LEU A 104 -2.40 11.98 6.45
CA LEU A 104 -2.87 10.67 6.03
C LEU A 104 -4.40 10.57 6.04
N GLU A 105 -5.06 11.05 7.10
CA GLU A 105 -6.52 10.96 7.16
C GLU A 105 -7.19 11.80 6.06
N THR A 106 -6.63 12.98 5.76
CA THR A 106 -7.12 13.77 4.61
C THR A 106 -6.90 13.08 3.27
N LEU A 107 -5.83 12.29 3.11
CA LEU A 107 -5.64 11.42 1.94
C LEU A 107 -6.70 10.32 1.88
N ARG A 108 -7.02 9.68 3.01
CA ARG A 108 -8.05 8.62 3.09
C ARG A 108 -9.44 9.13 2.74
N LEU A 109 -9.78 10.34 3.16
CA LEU A 109 -11.08 10.97 2.89
C LEU A 109 -11.18 11.61 1.49
N GLY A 110 -10.10 11.61 0.70
CA GLY A 110 -10.08 12.27 -0.61
C GLY A 110 -10.10 13.80 -0.52
N LEU A 111 -9.67 14.39 0.59
CA LEU A 111 -9.69 15.84 0.81
C LEU A 111 -8.42 16.55 0.30
N ARG A 112 -7.50 15.81 -0.31
CA ARG A 112 -6.28 16.33 -0.94
C ARG A 112 -6.27 15.99 -2.42
N SER A 113 -5.63 16.85 -3.22
CA SER A 113 -5.52 16.69 -4.67
C SER A 113 -4.98 15.31 -5.09
N ASP A 114 -4.08 14.74 -4.29
CA ASP A 114 -3.52 13.41 -4.53
C ASP A 114 -4.59 12.31 -4.65
N THR A 115 -5.70 12.38 -3.89
CA THR A 115 -6.75 11.35 -3.82
C THR A 115 -8.17 11.86 -4.07
N LEU A 116 -8.35 13.16 -4.32
CA LEU A 116 -9.65 13.79 -4.62
C LEU A 116 -10.37 13.08 -5.77
N GLU A 117 -9.71 12.98 -6.92
CA GLU A 117 -10.24 12.31 -8.11
C GLU A 117 -10.42 10.80 -7.94
N THR A 118 -9.75 10.20 -6.94
CA THR A 118 -9.93 8.78 -6.63
C THR A 118 -11.27 8.54 -5.94
N PHE A 119 -11.75 9.46 -5.11
CA PHE A 119 -12.96 9.26 -4.29
C PHE A 119 -14.17 10.11 -4.72
N HIS A 120 -13.95 11.29 -5.31
CA HIS A 120 -14.99 12.31 -5.51
C HIS A 120 -15.21 12.68 -6.99
N LYS A 121 -14.81 11.81 -7.93
CA LYS A 121 -15.10 12.03 -9.35
C LYS A 121 -16.59 12.25 -9.58
N SER A 122 -16.97 13.47 -9.93
CA SER A 122 -18.34 13.77 -10.37
C SER A 122 -18.61 13.03 -11.69
N SER A 123 -19.79 12.41 -11.82
CA SER A 123 -20.18 11.65 -13.02
C SER A 123 -20.42 12.52 -14.27
N GLN A 124 -19.94 13.77 -14.30
CA GLN A 124 -20.13 14.70 -15.41
C GLN A 124 -19.09 14.45 -16.52
N ASN A 125 -19.26 13.38 -17.29
CA ASN A 125 -18.73 13.32 -18.66
C ASN A 125 -19.29 12.20 -19.56
N LYS A 126 -20.41 11.55 -19.18
CA LYS A 126 -21.09 10.59 -20.07
C LYS A 126 -22.28 11.17 -20.84
N SER A 127 -22.76 12.36 -20.49
CA SER A 127 -23.97 12.96 -21.08
C SER A 127 -23.69 13.94 -22.22
N MET A 128 -22.51 14.57 -22.27
CA MET A 128 -22.24 15.67 -23.21
C MET A 128 -21.81 15.20 -24.61
N PHE A 129 -21.43 13.93 -24.76
CA PHE A 129 -21.06 13.33 -26.06
C PHE A 129 -22.23 12.67 -26.80
N ASN A 130 -23.34 12.34 -26.13
CA ASN A 130 -24.50 11.68 -26.76
C ASN A 130 -25.48 12.65 -27.44
N LEU A 131 -25.21 13.96 -27.41
CA LEU A 131 -26.07 15.01 -27.99
C LEU A 131 -25.49 15.62 -29.28
N ILE A 132 -24.37 15.10 -29.79
CA ILE A 132 -23.70 15.59 -31.01
C ILE A 132 -23.75 14.56 -32.16
N GLU A 133 -24.41 13.41 -31.95
CA GLU A 133 -24.55 12.35 -32.97
C GLU A 133 -26.00 11.95 -33.27
N ASN A 134 -26.95 12.91 -33.25
CA ASN A 134 -28.27 12.72 -33.85
C ASN A 134 -28.68 13.93 -34.69
#